data_AF-A0A838G0X6-F1
#
_entry.id   AF-A0A838G0X6-F1
#
_cell.length_a   1.000
_cell.length_b   1.000
_cell.length_c   1.000
_cell.angle_alpha   90.00
_cell.angle_beta   90.00
_cell.angle_gamma   90.00
#
_symmetry.space_group_name_H-M   'P 1'
#
loop_
_entity.id
_entity.type
_entity.pdbx_description
1 polymer ?
#
loop_
_entity_poly.entity_id
_entity_poly.type
_entity_poly.pdbx_seq_one_letter_code
_entity_poly.pdbx_strand_id
1 'polypeptide(L)'
;MTTTSPAPAPLSRTGQGRPAPPPPRQPKAGACYTLSAKQSKRPANAADPAPCSRRHTARTYRVGALPKRVIGARGDPDTAAIAHFVTPRCDRRFARHVGGTRASRVLSRLQPVWFVPSPSQLARGARWYRCDVVALATADAMARLPRRTAGVLDAGNALDSWGLCSTTAPSRVGHRVICGRPHSWRAFAIIRPGAGSRWPSSAAFAAARQECKARARAQQGYPLRWTYGWQRPSRSQWQDGRRWGYCWAPVK
;
A
#
# COMPACT_ATOMS: atom_id res chain seq x y z
N MET A 1 11.48 55.90 69.18
CA MET A 1 11.58 54.54 68.61
C MET A 1 10.44 54.40 67.60
N THR A 2 10.72 54.60 66.33
CA THR A 2 9.74 54.58 65.23
C THR A 2 9.88 53.26 64.46
N THR A 3 8.82 52.46 64.46
CA THR A 3 8.76 51.14 63.83
C THR A 3 8.32 51.28 62.37
N THR A 4 9.23 51.02 61.42
CA THR A 4 8.94 51.01 59.98
C THR A 4 8.30 49.69 59.57
N SER A 5 7.11 49.75 58.97
CA SER A 5 6.39 48.61 58.40
C SER A 5 6.86 48.35 56.94
N PRO A 6 7.11 47.10 56.49
CA PRO A 6 7.58 46.84 55.14
C PRO A 6 6.43 46.85 54.13
N ALA A 7 6.70 47.40 52.93
CA ALA A 7 5.77 47.48 51.82
C ALA A 7 5.47 46.10 51.20
N PRO A 8 4.23 45.84 50.70
CA PRO A 8 3.89 44.58 50.04
C PRO A 8 4.58 44.46 48.68
N ALA A 9 5.17 43.30 48.41
CA ALA A 9 5.77 42.96 47.14
C ALA A 9 4.72 42.89 46.00
N PRO A 10 5.03 43.35 44.79
CA PRO A 10 4.13 43.23 43.65
C PRO A 10 3.96 41.76 43.26
N LEU A 11 2.71 41.30 43.21
CA LEU A 11 2.33 40.00 42.67
C LEU A 11 2.70 39.95 41.18
N SER A 12 3.68 39.11 40.84
CA SER A 12 4.09 38.84 39.47
C SER A 12 2.90 38.38 38.62
N ARG A 13 2.63 39.14 37.55
CA ARG A 13 1.64 38.84 36.51
C ARG A 13 1.85 37.43 35.96
N THR A 14 0.82 36.61 36.16
CA THR A 14 0.27 35.64 35.19
C THR A 14 1.21 35.22 34.06
N GLY A 15 1.71 33.98 34.15
CA GLY A 15 2.35 33.29 33.04
C GLY A 15 1.46 33.33 31.81
N GLN A 16 1.94 33.98 30.75
CA GLN A 16 1.32 33.94 29.44
C GLN A 16 1.36 32.49 28.96
N GLY A 17 0.20 31.84 28.92
CA GLY A 17 0.06 30.48 28.41
C GLY A 17 0.62 30.40 26.99
N ARG A 18 1.51 29.42 26.76
CA ARG A 18 2.09 29.14 25.44
C ARG A 18 0.95 29.02 24.41
N PRO A 19 1.03 29.70 23.24
CA PRO A 19 -0.01 29.61 22.22
C PRO A 19 -0.29 28.16 21.83
N ALA A 20 -1.57 27.82 21.66
CA ALA A 20 -1.96 26.50 21.19
C ALA A 20 -1.25 26.17 19.87
N PRO A 21 -0.70 24.96 19.70
CA PRO A 21 -0.02 24.59 18.48
C PRO A 21 -0.97 24.71 17.28
N PRO A 22 -0.47 25.14 16.10
CA PRO A 22 -1.31 25.32 14.93
C PRO A 22 -2.03 24.03 14.52
N PRO A 23 -3.19 24.14 13.85
CA PRO A 23 -3.93 22.98 13.39
C PRO A 23 -3.04 22.13 12.46
N PRO A 24 -3.13 20.80 12.54
CA PRO A 24 -2.34 19.93 11.68
C PRO A 24 -2.60 20.23 10.20
N ARG A 25 -1.52 20.44 9.43
CA ARG A 25 -1.63 20.64 7.99
C ARG A 25 -2.23 19.40 7.33
N GLN A 26 -3.24 19.61 6.48
CA GLN A 26 -3.79 18.53 5.66
C GLN A 26 -2.80 18.16 4.55
N PRO A 27 -2.61 16.87 4.25
CA PRO A 27 -1.82 16.44 3.10
C PRO A 27 -2.40 16.95 1.78
N LYS A 28 -1.53 17.13 0.78
CA LYS A 28 -1.93 17.53 -0.58
C LYS A 28 -1.95 16.34 -1.52
N ALA A 29 -2.92 16.31 -2.44
CA ALA A 29 -2.86 15.37 -3.55
C ALA A 29 -1.60 15.64 -4.39
N GLY A 30 -0.94 14.57 -4.85
CA GLY A 30 0.31 14.64 -5.59
C GLY A 30 1.57 14.75 -4.72
N ALA A 31 1.46 14.95 -3.40
CA ALA A 31 2.60 15.00 -2.49
C ALA A 31 3.41 13.70 -2.50
N CYS A 32 4.72 13.81 -2.34
CA CYS A 32 5.63 12.66 -2.33
C CYS A 32 6.23 12.46 -0.94
N TYR A 33 6.51 11.22 -0.58
CA TYR A 33 7.10 10.86 0.71
C TYR A 33 8.17 9.79 0.54
N THR A 34 9.12 9.78 1.47
CA THR A 34 10.10 8.72 1.62
C THR A 34 9.67 7.85 2.80
N LEU A 35 8.84 6.86 2.50
CA LEU A 35 8.39 5.86 3.47
C LEU A 35 9.29 4.63 3.43
N SER A 36 9.57 4.06 4.60
CA SER A 36 10.06 2.68 4.73
C SER A 36 8.92 1.67 4.59
N ALA A 37 9.25 0.40 4.39
CA ALA A 37 8.24 -0.66 4.35
C ALA A 37 7.45 -0.74 5.67
N LYS A 38 8.12 -0.56 6.81
CA LYS A 38 7.45 -0.49 8.14
C LYS A 38 6.49 0.68 8.23
N GLN A 39 6.87 1.87 7.75
CA GLN A 39 6.00 3.05 7.76
C GLN A 39 4.79 2.88 6.83
N SER A 40 4.95 2.22 5.68
CA SER A 40 3.84 1.96 4.74
C SER A 40 2.73 1.07 5.30
N LYS A 41 3.04 0.31 6.37
CA LYS A 41 2.12 -0.61 7.06
C LYS A 41 1.46 0.02 8.29
N ARG A 42 1.74 1.31 8.59
CA ARG A 42 1.13 2.01 9.73
C ARG A 42 -0.20 2.67 9.33
N PRO A 43 -1.21 2.67 10.20
CA PRO A 43 -2.49 3.35 9.93
C PRO A 43 -2.38 4.87 9.96
N ALA A 44 -1.40 5.42 10.69
CA ALA A 44 -1.12 6.85 10.77
C ALA A 44 0.32 7.16 10.35
N ASN A 45 0.49 8.26 9.62
CA ASN A 45 1.79 8.77 9.20
C ASN A 45 1.77 10.30 9.15
N ALA A 46 2.64 10.91 9.96
CA ALA A 46 2.79 12.36 10.07
C ALA A 46 4.09 12.87 9.42
N ALA A 47 4.69 12.09 8.51
CA ALA A 47 5.90 12.52 7.82
C ALA A 47 5.61 13.73 6.94
N ASP A 48 6.57 14.65 6.88
CA ASP A 48 6.50 15.80 5.97
C ASP A 48 6.71 15.36 4.52
N PRO A 49 6.04 16.03 3.56
CA PRO A 49 6.22 15.74 2.15
C PRO A 49 7.61 16.14 1.67
N ALA A 50 8.21 15.32 0.81
CA ALA A 50 9.43 15.61 0.08
C ALA A 50 9.13 16.10 -1.35
N PRO A 51 10.02 16.89 -1.97
CA PRO A 51 9.90 17.21 -3.39
C PRO A 51 9.91 15.95 -4.26
N CYS A 52 8.95 15.80 -5.16
CA CYS A 52 8.85 14.62 -6.04
C CYS A 52 10.01 14.48 -7.03
N SER A 53 10.80 15.55 -7.24
CA SER A 53 12.06 15.51 -8.00
C SER A 53 13.14 14.70 -7.28
N ARG A 54 13.10 14.63 -5.94
CA ARG A 54 13.99 13.80 -5.13
C ARG A 54 13.49 12.35 -5.12
N ARG A 55 14.34 11.45 -4.60
CA ARG A 55 13.97 10.05 -4.38
C ARG A 55 12.78 10.01 -3.41
N HIS A 56 11.74 9.28 -3.80
CA HIS A 56 10.55 9.04 -3.01
C HIS A 56 10.02 7.63 -3.27
N THR A 57 9.28 7.09 -2.31
CA THR A 57 8.76 5.71 -2.33
C THR A 57 7.24 5.66 -2.18
N ALA A 58 6.61 6.81 -1.94
CA ALA A 58 5.18 6.98 -1.89
C ALA A 58 4.75 8.27 -2.59
N ARG A 59 3.59 8.24 -3.24
CA ARG A 59 2.94 9.43 -3.78
C ARG A 59 1.45 9.41 -3.50
N THR A 60 0.94 10.51 -2.97
CA THR A 60 -0.49 10.67 -2.72
C THR A 60 -1.26 10.83 -4.01
N TYR A 61 -2.22 9.95 -4.25
CA TYR A 61 -3.15 10.06 -5.39
C TYR A 61 -4.54 10.53 -4.96
N ARG A 62 -4.86 10.47 -3.66
CA ARG A 62 -6.13 10.95 -3.14
C ARG A 62 -6.01 11.45 -1.71
N VAL A 63 -6.67 12.56 -1.44
CA VAL A 63 -7.00 13.01 -0.08
C VAL A 63 -8.51 13.13 0.01
N GLY A 64 -9.09 12.84 1.17
CA GLY A 64 -10.51 13.05 1.44
C GLY A 64 -10.77 13.33 2.91
N ALA A 65 -12.03 13.59 3.24
CA ALA A 65 -12.47 13.84 4.60
C ALA A 65 -12.75 12.54 5.35
N LEU A 66 -12.32 12.46 6.61
CA LEU A 66 -12.61 11.34 7.51
C LEU A 66 -13.81 11.73 8.41
N PRO A 67 -14.97 11.05 8.29
CA PRO A 67 -16.14 11.38 9.10
C PRO A 67 -15.89 11.16 10.59
N LYS A 68 -16.48 12.01 11.45
CA LYS A 68 -16.38 11.83 12.91
C LYS A 68 -16.87 10.46 13.39
N ARG A 69 -17.96 9.94 12.79
CA ARG A 69 -18.58 8.66 13.15
C ARG A 69 -17.68 7.43 12.98
N VAL A 70 -16.60 7.52 12.21
CA VAL A 70 -15.69 6.37 12.01
C VAL A 70 -14.45 6.45 12.90
N ILE A 71 -14.25 7.56 13.61
CA ILE A 71 -13.12 7.74 14.52
C ILE A 71 -13.48 7.10 15.85
N GLY A 72 -12.63 6.21 16.35
CA GLY A 72 -12.85 5.54 17.64
C GLY A 72 -12.97 6.54 18.79
N ALA A 73 -13.60 6.12 19.90
CA ALA A 73 -13.93 6.96 21.06
C ALA A 73 -12.74 7.71 21.71
N ARG A 74 -11.50 7.37 21.35
CA ARG A 74 -10.26 8.00 21.83
C ARG A 74 -9.35 8.54 20.73
N GLY A 75 -9.87 8.71 19.51
CA GLY A 75 -9.05 9.14 18.37
C GLY A 75 -8.05 8.07 17.93
N ASP A 76 -8.40 6.79 18.09
CA ASP A 76 -7.59 5.68 17.61
C ASP A 76 -7.58 5.65 16.07
N PRO A 77 -6.39 5.76 15.42
CA PRO A 77 -6.27 5.70 13.97
C PRO A 77 -6.43 4.27 13.41
N ASP A 78 -6.39 3.23 14.25
CA ASP A 78 -6.38 1.82 13.84
C ASP A 78 -7.67 1.09 14.21
N THR A 79 -8.77 1.47 13.58
CA THR A 79 -10.07 0.82 13.83
C THR A 79 -10.61 0.17 12.57
N ALA A 80 -11.34 -0.94 12.75
CA ALA A 80 -12.05 -1.60 11.66
C ALA A 80 -13.02 -0.65 10.93
N ALA A 81 -13.63 0.31 11.64
CA ALA A 81 -14.50 1.32 11.06
C ALA A 81 -13.77 2.24 10.08
N ILE A 82 -12.55 2.70 10.42
CA ILE A 82 -11.69 3.48 9.51
C ILE A 82 -11.31 2.63 8.30
N ALA A 83 -10.82 1.40 8.52
CA ALA A 83 -10.40 0.52 7.44
C ALA A 83 -11.54 0.22 6.45
N HIS A 84 -12.74 -0.07 6.97
CA HIS A 84 -13.95 -0.31 6.18
C HIS A 84 -14.38 0.94 5.38
N PHE A 85 -14.18 2.13 5.94
CA PHE A 85 -14.48 3.39 5.25
C PHE A 85 -13.44 3.73 4.18
N VAL A 86 -12.14 3.65 4.51
CA VAL A 86 -11.07 4.21 3.67
C VAL A 86 -10.65 3.24 2.56
N THR A 87 -10.49 1.94 2.85
CA THR A 87 -9.93 0.95 1.92
C THR A 87 -10.67 0.91 0.57
N PRO A 88 -12.01 0.73 0.50
CA PRO A 88 -12.71 0.66 -0.79
C PRO A 88 -12.62 1.98 -1.60
N ARG A 89 -12.49 3.12 -0.92
CA ARG A 89 -12.34 4.43 -1.55
C ARG A 89 -10.96 4.59 -2.16
N CYS A 90 -9.92 4.15 -1.45
CA CYS A 90 -8.56 4.14 -1.95
C CYS A 90 -8.40 3.15 -3.11
N ASP A 91 -8.85 1.90 -2.96
CA ASP A 91 -8.72 0.87 -4.01
C ASP A 91 -9.35 1.27 -5.34
N ARG A 92 -10.57 1.83 -5.29
CA ARG A 92 -11.26 2.32 -6.50
C ARG A 92 -10.52 3.47 -7.17
N ARG A 93 -9.86 4.34 -6.40
CA ARG A 93 -9.10 5.48 -6.91
C ARG A 93 -7.71 5.06 -7.37
N PHE A 94 -7.10 4.06 -6.72
CA PHE A 94 -5.84 3.45 -7.14
C PHE A 94 -5.96 2.90 -8.56
N ALA A 95 -7.00 2.11 -8.85
CA ALA A 95 -7.19 1.53 -10.17
C ALA A 95 -7.25 2.58 -11.29
N ARG A 96 -7.90 3.72 -11.04
CA ARG A 96 -7.96 4.86 -11.99
C ARG A 96 -6.65 5.63 -12.07
N HIS A 97 -5.93 5.73 -10.95
CA HIS A 97 -4.67 6.47 -10.86
C HIS A 97 -3.55 5.73 -11.60
N VAL A 98 -3.30 4.46 -11.28
CA VAL A 98 -2.18 3.72 -11.89
C VAL A 98 -2.47 3.20 -13.29
N GLY A 99 -3.75 3.09 -13.67
CA GLY A 99 -4.14 2.58 -14.97
C GLY A 99 -3.97 1.06 -15.12
N GLY A 100 -3.86 0.59 -16.36
CA GLY A 100 -3.70 -0.80 -16.76
C GLY A 100 -4.95 -1.67 -16.64
N THR A 101 -4.81 -2.97 -16.90
CA THR A 101 -5.90 -3.94 -16.69
C THR A 101 -5.97 -4.39 -15.22
N ARG A 102 -7.07 -5.06 -14.83
CA ARG A 102 -7.15 -5.71 -13.52
C ARG A 102 -6.03 -6.75 -13.34
N ALA A 103 -5.70 -7.49 -14.39
CA ALA A 103 -4.62 -8.47 -14.36
C ALA A 103 -3.26 -7.79 -14.13
N SER A 104 -2.96 -6.72 -14.86
CA SER A 104 -1.71 -5.96 -14.70
C SER A 104 -1.57 -5.39 -13.28
N ARG A 105 -2.64 -4.84 -12.70
CA ARG A 105 -2.60 -4.36 -11.30
C ARG A 105 -2.29 -5.47 -10.31
N VAL A 106 -2.93 -6.63 -10.46
CA VAL A 106 -2.71 -7.80 -9.57
C VAL A 106 -1.32 -8.42 -9.75
N LEU A 107 -0.79 -8.37 -10.97
CA LEU A 107 0.56 -8.82 -11.32
C LEU A 107 1.63 -7.76 -11.04
N SER A 108 1.26 -6.56 -10.61
CA SER A 108 2.21 -5.52 -10.20
C SER A 108 2.51 -5.60 -8.70
N ARG A 109 3.62 -5.01 -8.29
CA ARG A 109 3.97 -4.76 -6.88
C ARG A 109 3.62 -3.35 -6.42
N LEU A 110 2.94 -2.57 -7.27
CA LEU A 110 2.28 -1.34 -6.86
C LEU A 110 1.09 -1.71 -5.99
N GLN A 111 0.94 -1.01 -4.87
CA GLN A 111 -0.17 -1.21 -3.96
C GLN A 111 -0.71 0.13 -3.47
N PRO A 112 -2.02 0.22 -3.21
CA PRO A 112 -2.57 1.29 -2.40
C PRO A 112 -2.19 1.06 -0.93
N VAL A 113 -1.75 2.12 -0.27
CA VAL A 113 -1.78 2.22 1.20
C VAL A 113 -2.57 3.46 1.57
N TRP A 114 -3.05 3.51 2.81
CA TRP A 114 -3.75 4.69 3.29
C TRP A 114 -3.28 5.07 4.69
N PHE A 115 -3.42 6.37 4.97
CA PHE A 115 -3.08 6.96 6.25
C PHE A 115 -4.23 7.85 6.71
N VAL A 116 -4.43 7.87 8.02
CA VAL A 116 -5.25 8.85 8.73
C VAL A 116 -4.34 9.71 9.61
N PRO A 117 -4.85 10.80 10.23
CA PRO A 117 -4.04 11.62 11.10
C PRO A 117 -3.62 10.82 12.34
N SER A 118 -2.48 11.15 12.94
CA SER A 118 -2.06 10.56 14.20
C SER A 118 -3.05 10.86 15.33
N PRO A 119 -3.02 10.14 16.46
CA PRO A 119 -3.87 10.44 17.62
C PRO A 119 -3.78 11.92 18.05
N SER A 120 -2.57 12.49 18.05
CA SER A 120 -2.36 13.90 18.41
C SER A 120 -2.96 14.86 17.36
N GLN A 121 -2.94 14.51 16.08
CA GLN A 121 -3.59 15.31 15.03
C GLN A 121 -5.12 15.19 15.09
N LEU A 122 -5.65 13.99 15.38
CA LEU A 122 -7.08 13.76 15.59
C LEU A 122 -7.61 14.56 16.78
N ALA A 123 -6.87 14.59 17.89
CA ALA A 123 -7.18 15.40 19.08
C ALA A 123 -7.23 16.91 18.76
N ARG A 124 -6.37 17.38 17.84
CA ARG A 124 -6.38 18.77 17.33
C ARG A 124 -7.33 18.99 16.16
N GLY A 125 -8.30 18.11 15.93
CA GLY A 125 -9.37 18.31 14.96
C GLY A 125 -9.04 17.94 13.51
N ALA A 126 -7.89 17.32 13.21
CA ALA A 126 -7.61 16.86 11.84
C ALA A 126 -8.60 15.76 11.43
N ARG A 127 -9.21 15.88 10.24
CA ARG A 127 -10.24 14.96 9.75
C ARG A 127 -10.01 14.61 8.28
N TRP A 128 -8.83 14.09 7.96
CA TRP A 128 -8.47 13.68 6.60
C TRP A 128 -8.17 12.19 6.52
N TYR A 129 -8.26 11.61 5.34
CA TYR A 129 -7.57 10.37 4.99
C TYR A 129 -6.76 10.63 3.72
N ARG A 130 -5.64 9.92 3.58
CA ARG A 130 -4.72 10.03 2.45
C ARG A 130 -4.48 8.66 1.87
N CYS A 131 -4.66 8.52 0.57
CA CYS A 131 -4.31 7.30 -0.16
C CYS A 131 -3.03 7.53 -0.95
N ASP A 132 -2.03 6.69 -0.70
CA ASP A 132 -0.73 6.75 -1.35
C ASP A 132 -0.54 5.51 -2.23
N VAL A 133 0.06 5.70 -3.41
CA VAL A 133 0.62 4.60 -4.19
C VAL A 133 2.03 4.37 -3.70
N VAL A 134 2.35 3.11 -3.44
CA VAL A 134 3.69 2.65 -3.13
C VAL A 134 4.04 1.42 -3.95
N ALA A 135 5.33 1.08 -4.02
CA ALA A 135 5.78 -0.19 -4.56
C ALA A 135 6.74 -0.87 -3.58
N LEU A 136 6.59 -2.16 -3.39
CA LEU A 136 7.52 -2.96 -2.60
C LEU A 136 8.59 -3.54 -3.52
N ALA A 137 9.85 -3.24 -3.26
CA ALA A 137 10.99 -3.86 -3.95
C ALA A 137 11.20 -5.32 -3.50
N THR A 138 11.04 -5.58 -2.19
CA THR A 138 11.06 -6.91 -1.54
C THR A 138 9.96 -6.93 -0.46
N ALA A 139 9.98 -7.87 0.49
CA ALA A 139 9.06 -7.85 1.64
C ALA A 139 9.26 -6.63 2.56
N ASP A 140 10.52 -6.17 2.68
CA ASP A 140 10.94 -5.17 3.68
C ASP A 140 11.61 -3.93 3.07
N ALA A 141 11.76 -3.88 1.74
CA ALA A 141 12.27 -2.72 1.02
C ALA A 141 11.21 -2.12 0.10
N MET A 142 11.18 -0.79 0.05
CA MET A 142 10.35 -0.03 -0.88
C MET A 142 11.10 0.19 -2.20
N ALA A 143 10.38 0.20 -3.32
CA ALA A 143 10.92 0.62 -4.60
C ALA A 143 10.79 2.15 -4.73
N ARG A 144 11.76 2.77 -5.42
CA ARG A 144 11.66 4.18 -5.81
C ARG A 144 10.53 4.33 -6.82
N LEU A 145 9.71 5.35 -6.65
CA LEU A 145 8.67 5.70 -7.60
C LEU A 145 9.16 6.72 -8.64
N PRO A 146 8.60 6.68 -9.87
CA PRO A 146 8.83 7.71 -10.87
C PRO A 146 8.19 9.03 -10.45
N ARG A 147 8.66 10.15 -11.02
CA ARG A 147 8.06 11.47 -10.79
C ARG A 147 6.56 11.48 -11.08
N ARG A 148 6.11 10.75 -12.10
CA ARG A 148 4.70 10.57 -12.47
C ARG A 148 4.27 9.12 -12.24
N THR A 149 3.31 8.92 -11.33
CA THR A 149 2.72 7.59 -11.05
C THR A 149 1.33 7.42 -11.66
N ALA A 150 0.74 8.51 -12.18
CA ALA A 150 -0.50 8.43 -12.93
C ALA A 150 -0.26 7.64 -14.24
N GLY A 151 -1.10 6.66 -14.54
CA GLY A 151 -1.02 5.79 -15.72
C GLY A 151 0.23 4.92 -15.78
N VAL A 152 0.92 4.68 -14.66
CA VAL A 152 2.19 3.93 -14.64
C VAL A 152 2.07 2.48 -15.15
N LEU A 153 0.86 1.91 -15.15
CA LEU A 153 0.56 0.58 -15.68
C LEU A 153 -0.13 0.59 -17.06
N ASP A 154 -0.25 1.75 -17.71
CA ASP A 154 -0.85 1.86 -19.05
C ASP A 154 0.14 1.45 -20.16
N ALA A 155 1.44 1.53 -19.89
CA ALA A 155 2.46 1.06 -20.84
C ALA A 155 2.42 -0.48 -20.97
N GLY A 156 2.50 -0.99 -22.21
CA GLY A 156 2.46 -2.43 -22.49
C GLY A 156 3.55 -3.24 -21.79
N ASN A 157 4.70 -2.62 -21.52
CA ASN A 157 5.84 -3.20 -20.81
C ASN A 157 5.94 -2.79 -19.33
N ALA A 158 4.90 -2.17 -18.75
CA ALA A 158 4.97 -1.67 -17.37
C ALA A 158 5.34 -2.75 -16.34
N LEU A 159 4.92 -4.00 -16.58
CA LEU A 159 5.23 -5.13 -15.70
C LEU A 159 6.71 -5.56 -15.74
N ASP A 160 7.49 -5.12 -16.72
CA ASP A 160 8.94 -5.37 -16.74
C ASP A 160 9.61 -4.62 -15.58
N SER A 161 9.12 -3.41 -15.28
CA SER A 161 9.56 -2.62 -14.13
C SER A 161 8.80 -2.93 -12.86
N TRP A 162 7.46 -3.03 -12.93
CA TRP A 162 6.59 -3.05 -11.75
C TRP A 162 6.03 -4.43 -11.40
N GLY A 163 6.33 -5.45 -12.19
CA GLY A 163 5.73 -6.76 -12.04
C GLY A 163 6.12 -7.48 -10.75
N LEU A 164 5.37 -8.55 -10.48
CA LEU A 164 5.61 -9.51 -9.42
C LEU A 164 6.58 -10.59 -9.92
N CYS A 165 7.81 -10.54 -9.42
CA CYS A 165 8.87 -11.47 -9.75
C CYS A 165 9.39 -12.20 -8.49
N SER A 166 10.26 -13.19 -8.69
CA SER A 166 10.88 -13.97 -7.62
C SER A 166 12.32 -14.35 -7.99
N THR A 167 13.22 -14.41 -6.99
CA THR A 167 14.61 -14.87 -7.21
C THR A 167 14.75 -16.39 -7.16
N THR A 168 13.70 -17.10 -6.76
CA THR A 168 13.65 -18.57 -6.74
C THR A 168 12.31 -19.07 -7.29
N ALA A 169 12.25 -20.37 -7.57
CA ALA A 169 11.01 -21.01 -8.02
C ALA A 169 9.87 -20.75 -7.01
N PRO A 170 8.65 -20.44 -7.47
CA PRO A 170 7.56 -19.93 -6.65
C PRO A 170 6.86 -20.96 -5.74
N SER A 171 7.54 -22.07 -5.43
CA SER A 171 7.12 -23.07 -4.45
C SER A 171 7.40 -22.67 -2.99
N ARG A 172 8.13 -21.57 -2.75
CA ARG A 172 8.49 -21.07 -1.40
C ARG A 172 7.96 -19.64 -1.16
N VAL A 173 7.60 -19.34 0.09
CA VAL A 173 6.87 -18.12 0.48
C VAL A 173 7.71 -16.82 0.45
N GLY A 174 9.05 -16.91 0.31
CA GLY A 174 9.94 -15.85 0.79
C GLY A 174 10.61 -14.89 -0.21
N HIS A 175 10.66 -15.16 -1.51
CA HIS A 175 11.63 -14.45 -2.38
C HIS A 175 11.03 -13.53 -3.42
N ARG A 176 9.89 -12.90 -3.10
CA ARG A 176 9.23 -11.98 -4.02
C ARG A 176 9.99 -10.67 -4.16
N VAL A 177 10.24 -10.30 -5.40
CA VAL A 177 10.91 -9.05 -5.80
C VAL A 177 10.10 -8.33 -6.87
N ILE A 178 10.34 -7.03 -7.00
CA ILE A 178 9.87 -6.26 -8.15
C ILE A 178 10.68 -6.62 -9.39
N CYS A 179 10.04 -6.72 -10.57
CA CYS A 179 10.72 -7.16 -11.79
C CYS A 179 11.84 -6.21 -12.25
N GLY A 180 11.81 -4.93 -11.86
CA GLY A 180 12.94 -4.01 -12.04
C GLY A 180 14.19 -4.34 -11.19
N ARG A 181 14.19 -5.44 -10.43
CA ARG A 181 15.35 -5.99 -9.71
C ARG A 181 15.73 -7.35 -10.30
N PRO A 182 16.96 -7.83 -10.06
CA PRO A 182 17.36 -9.18 -10.44
C PRO A 182 16.36 -10.24 -9.96
N HIS A 183 15.95 -11.12 -10.87
CA HIS A 183 14.97 -12.18 -10.63
C HIS A 183 15.20 -13.31 -11.62
N SER A 184 14.70 -14.51 -11.29
CA SER A 184 14.77 -15.70 -12.15
C SER A 184 13.39 -16.24 -12.53
N TRP A 185 12.34 -15.68 -11.93
CA TRP A 185 10.95 -16.05 -12.20
C TRP A 185 10.05 -14.82 -12.23
N ARG A 186 9.04 -14.86 -13.12
CA ARG A 186 8.04 -13.81 -13.27
C ARG A 186 6.63 -14.38 -13.20
N ALA A 187 5.76 -13.75 -12.41
CA ALA A 187 4.33 -14.00 -12.48
C ALA A 187 3.80 -13.33 -13.75
N PHE A 188 3.16 -14.12 -14.62
CA PHE A 188 2.71 -13.65 -15.93
C PHE A 188 1.18 -13.72 -16.11
N ALA A 189 0.50 -14.55 -15.32
CA ALA A 189 -0.95 -14.68 -15.37
C ALA A 189 -1.55 -14.93 -13.99
N ILE A 190 -2.84 -14.64 -13.88
CA ILE A 190 -3.67 -14.99 -12.72
C ILE A 190 -4.77 -15.94 -13.18
N ILE A 191 -5.08 -16.93 -12.35
CA ILE A 191 -6.17 -17.88 -12.61
C ILE A 191 -7.09 -17.93 -11.39
N ARG A 192 -8.40 -17.93 -11.64
CA ARG A 192 -9.42 -18.10 -10.60
C ARG A 192 -9.82 -19.56 -10.54
N PRO A 193 -9.44 -20.30 -9.49
CA PRO A 193 -9.80 -21.71 -9.34
C PRO A 193 -11.27 -21.94 -8.97
N GLY A 194 -12.07 -20.89 -8.79
CA GLY A 194 -13.49 -21.03 -8.46
C GLY A 194 -14.24 -19.71 -8.51
N ALA A 195 -15.56 -19.80 -8.45
CA ALA A 195 -16.45 -18.65 -8.36
C ALA A 195 -16.87 -18.38 -6.90
N GLY A 196 -17.13 -17.12 -6.59
CA GLY A 196 -17.66 -16.71 -5.29
C GLY A 196 -16.66 -16.74 -4.12
N SER A 197 -17.20 -16.84 -2.91
CA SER A 197 -16.46 -16.75 -1.64
C SER A 197 -16.11 -18.10 -1.03
N ARG A 198 -16.78 -19.19 -1.43
CA ARG A 198 -16.52 -20.55 -0.91
C ARG A 198 -15.13 -21.02 -1.32
N TRP A 199 -14.47 -21.80 -0.45
CA TRP A 199 -13.16 -22.36 -0.76
C TRP A 199 -13.25 -23.37 -1.91
N PRO A 200 -12.41 -23.30 -2.97
CA PRO A 200 -12.50 -24.20 -4.11
C PRO A 200 -12.16 -25.65 -3.76
N SER A 201 -12.73 -26.60 -4.50
CA SER A 201 -12.39 -28.02 -4.38
C SER A 201 -10.97 -28.32 -4.89
N SER A 202 -10.44 -29.48 -4.51
CA SER A 202 -9.17 -30.00 -5.03
C SER A 202 -9.18 -30.09 -6.56
N ALA A 203 -10.28 -30.57 -7.14
CA ALA A 203 -10.46 -30.66 -8.59
C ALA A 203 -10.39 -29.28 -9.26
N ALA A 204 -11.00 -28.26 -8.67
CA ALA A 204 -10.98 -26.90 -9.22
C ALA A 204 -9.56 -26.28 -9.18
N PHE A 205 -8.78 -26.56 -8.12
CA PHE A 205 -7.37 -26.19 -8.09
C PHE A 205 -6.51 -26.99 -9.09
N ALA A 206 -6.85 -28.25 -9.37
CA ALA A 206 -6.17 -29.06 -10.38
C ALA A 206 -6.43 -28.50 -11.79
N ALA A 207 -7.68 -28.14 -12.11
CA ALA A 207 -8.04 -27.48 -13.36
C ALA A 207 -7.28 -26.16 -13.55
N ALA A 208 -7.24 -25.31 -12.51
CA ALA A 208 -6.48 -24.06 -12.55
C ALA A 208 -4.97 -24.29 -12.77
N ARG A 209 -4.40 -25.36 -12.21
CA ARG A 209 -3.00 -25.74 -12.48
C ARG A 209 -2.79 -26.16 -13.94
N GLN A 210 -3.72 -26.92 -14.52
CA GLN A 210 -3.62 -27.34 -15.93
C GLN A 210 -3.74 -26.15 -16.88
N GLU A 211 -4.65 -25.23 -16.60
CA GLU A 211 -4.75 -23.97 -17.35
C GLU A 211 -3.45 -23.17 -17.24
N CYS A 212 -2.85 -23.12 -16.05
CA CYS A 212 -1.54 -22.49 -15.84
C CYS A 212 -0.44 -23.12 -16.69
N LYS A 213 -0.39 -24.45 -16.70
CA LYS A 213 0.56 -25.25 -17.48
C LYS A 213 0.42 -24.95 -18.98
N ALA A 214 -0.81 -24.89 -19.48
CA ALA A 214 -1.11 -24.60 -20.89
C ALA A 214 -0.70 -23.17 -21.28
N ARG A 215 -1.07 -22.16 -20.47
CA ARG A 215 -0.68 -20.77 -20.69
C ARG A 215 0.84 -20.56 -20.66
N ALA A 216 1.54 -21.24 -19.73
CA ALA A 216 3.00 -21.17 -19.65
C ALA A 216 3.67 -21.77 -20.89
N ARG A 217 3.16 -22.90 -21.40
CA ARG A 217 3.64 -23.52 -22.64
C ARG A 217 3.45 -22.58 -23.83
N ALA A 218 2.27 -21.98 -23.96
CA ALA A 218 1.97 -21.03 -25.04
C ALA A 218 2.90 -19.81 -24.99
N GLN A 219 3.11 -19.21 -23.81
CA GLN A 219 4.01 -18.08 -23.63
C GLN A 219 5.47 -18.39 -24.03
N GLN A 220 5.90 -19.64 -23.87
CA GLN A 220 7.25 -20.09 -24.20
C GLN A 220 7.40 -20.58 -25.65
N GLY A 221 6.37 -20.45 -26.50
CA GLY A 221 6.42 -20.88 -27.90
C GLY A 221 6.20 -22.37 -28.11
N TYR A 222 5.42 -23.02 -27.25
CA TYR A 222 5.04 -24.44 -27.36
C TYR A 222 6.17 -25.49 -27.39
N PRO A 223 7.27 -25.34 -26.63
CA PRO A 223 8.35 -26.33 -26.65
C PRO A 223 7.89 -27.70 -26.10
N LEU A 224 8.65 -28.75 -26.43
CA LEU A 224 8.42 -30.11 -25.92
C LEU A 224 8.66 -30.20 -24.40
N ARG A 225 9.65 -29.46 -23.89
CA ARG A 225 9.97 -29.34 -22.47
C ARG A 225 9.84 -27.89 -22.05
N TRP A 226 9.09 -27.63 -20.98
CA TRP A 226 8.93 -26.29 -20.43
C TRP A 226 8.82 -26.33 -18.91
N THR A 227 9.18 -25.20 -18.31
CA THR A 227 9.15 -25.02 -16.86
C THR A 227 8.10 -23.97 -16.51
N TYR A 228 7.31 -24.24 -15.47
CA TYR A 228 6.30 -23.32 -14.97
C TYR A 228 6.07 -23.54 -13.47
N GLY A 229 5.43 -22.56 -12.83
CA GLY A 229 5.03 -22.64 -11.43
C GLY A 229 3.59 -22.21 -11.23
N TRP A 230 2.82 -23.01 -10.47
CA TRP A 230 1.48 -22.64 -10.02
C TRP A 230 1.48 -22.35 -8.52
N GLN A 231 1.14 -21.12 -8.16
CA GLN A 231 0.97 -20.71 -6.77
C GLN A 231 -0.51 -20.52 -6.45
N ARG A 232 -1.09 -21.48 -5.72
CA ARG A 232 -2.46 -21.35 -5.19
C ARG A 232 -2.55 -20.25 -4.12
N PRO A 233 -3.72 -19.60 -3.94
CA PRO A 233 -3.97 -18.79 -2.75
C PRO A 233 -3.99 -19.64 -1.48
N SER A 234 -3.59 -19.06 -0.34
CA SER A 234 -3.83 -19.64 0.99
C SER A 234 -5.27 -19.41 1.45
N ARG A 235 -5.71 -20.10 2.52
CA ARG A 235 -7.04 -19.89 3.11
C ARG A 235 -7.23 -18.46 3.63
N SER A 236 -6.24 -17.89 4.32
CA SER A 236 -6.29 -16.50 4.78
C SER A 236 -6.39 -15.54 3.59
N GLN A 237 -5.56 -15.72 2.56
CA GLN A 237 -5.62 -14.88 1.35
C GLN A 237 -6.98 -14.97 0.66
N TRP A 238 -7.58 -16.16 0.64
CA TRP A 238 -8.94 -16.33 0.16
C TRP A 238 -9.88 -15.50 1.02
N GLN A 239 -9.96 -15.72 2.34
CA GLN A 239 -10.80 -14.94 3.26
C GLN A 239 -10.71 -13.43 3.02
N ASP A 240 -9.50 -12.90 2.80
CA ASP A 240 -9.20 -11.49 2.50
C ASP A 240 -9.61 -11.02 1.08
N GLY A 241 -10.26 -11.86 0.28
CA GLY A 241 -10.77 -11.54 -1.05
C GLY A 241 -9.80 -11.83 -2.20
N ARG A 242 -8.61 -12.39 -1.94
CA ARG A 242 -7.65 -12.79 -2.98
C ARG A 242 -8.05 -14.13 -3.60
N ARG A 243 -9.09 -14.10 -4.43
CA ARG A 243 -9.72 -15.27 -5.07
C ARG A 243 -8.99 -15.79 -6.32
N TRP A 244 -7.66 -15.68 -6.37
CA TRP A 244 -6.85 -16.11 -7.53
C TRP A 244 -5.52 -16.70 -7.11
N GLY A 245 -4.94 -17.54 -7.97
CA GLY A 245 -3.55 -17.97 -7.90
C GLY A 245 -2.71 -17.31 -8.99
N TYR A 246 -1.40 -17.48 -8.89
CA TYR A 246 -0.42 -16.92 -9.82
C TYR A 246 0.22 -18.02 -10.66
N CYS A 247 0.37 -17.74 -11.95
CA CYS A 247 1.19 -18.50 -12.87
C CYS A 247 2.53 -17.83 -13.06
N TRP A 248 3.56 -18.66 -13.00
CA TRP A 248 4.95 -18.23 -13.06
C TRP A 248 5.70 -18.98 -14.14
N ALA A 249 6.64 -18.28 -14.77
CA ALA A 249 7.59 -18.86 -15.69
C ALA A 249 9.00 -18.36 -15.31
N PRO A 250 10.05 -19.15 -15.57
CA PRO A 250 11.42 -18.64 -15.52
C PRO A 250 11.58 -17.47 -16.49
N VAL A 251 12.40 -16.49 -16.12
CA VAL A 251 12.91 -15.50 -17.08
C VAL A 251 14.23 -16.02 -17.65
N LYS A 252 14.45 -15.79 -18.94
CA LYS A 252 15.74 -16.08 -19.59
C LYS A 252 16.77 -15.04 -19.19
#